data_AF-A0A1Y2HCA1-F1
#
_entry.id   AF-A0A1Y2HCA1-F1
#
_cell.length_a   1.000
_cell.length_b   1.000
_cell.length_c   1.000
_cell.angle_alpha   90.00
_cell.angle_beta   90.00
_cell.angle_gamma   90.00
#
_symmetry.space_group_name_H-M   'P 1'
#
loop_
_entity.id
_entity.type
_entity.pdbx_description
1 polymer ?
#
loop_
_entity_poly.entity_id
_entity_poly.type
_entity_poly.pdbx_seq_one_letter_code
_entity_poly.pdbx_strand_id
1 'polypeptide(L)'
;MDSAPPLPLALEETVTALRKSIPELDSVLAPLIGSGSKNVVTLDELLESTVDPLDRAKLIVSLGFALHSCLHAFLRVNGQDTSAGPIKAQVERLKMYFGKVKKAESRKSRPKTDVEAAGRFIQHAIGSSTDREDSPAANHDSSARPSSSSSSSGKQRESSPTSGTSQRHRPAFKPRGRR
;
A
#
# COMPACT_ATOMS: atom_id res chain seq x y z
N MET A 1 -17.44 51.01 25.54
CA MET A 1 -17.83 49.60 25.37
C MET A 1 -17.78 49.34 23.88
N ASP A 2 -16.60 48.92 23.44
CA ASP A 2 -16.22 48.75 22.05
C ASP A 2 -16.91 47.47 21.52
N SER A 3 -18.09 47.64 20.93
CA SER A 3 -18.84 46.53 20.37
C SER A 3 -18.15 46.13 19.07
N ALA A 4 -17.37 45.05 19.14
CA ALA A 4 -16.79 44.41 17.96
C ALA A 4 -17.88 44.22 16.89
N PRO A 5 -17.59 44.52 15.61
CA PRO A 5 -18.56 44.40 14.54
C PRO A 5 -19.11 42.96 14.48
N PRO A 6 -20.42 42.79 14.25
CA PRO A 6 -21.05 41.47 14.24
C PRO A 6 -20.39 40.61 13.16
N LEU A 7 -20.04 39.38 13.55
CA LEU A 7 -19.43 38.42 12.65
C LEU A 7 -20.41 38.07 11.51
N PRO A 8 -19.92 37.76 10.31
CA PRO A 8 -20.78 37.32 9.21
C PRO A 8 -21.58 36.09 9.63
N LEU A 9 -22.88 36.06 9.31
CA LEU A 9 -23.84 35.02 9.76
C LEU A 9 -23.35 33.57 9.52
N ALA A 10 -22.69 33.33 8.38
CA ALA A 10 -22.13 32.02 8.07
C ALA A 10 -21.08 31.53 9.08
N LEU A 11 -20.35 32.46 9.70
CA LEU A 11 -19.30 32.14 10.68
C LEU A 11 -19.93 31.76 12.04
N GLU A 12 -20.97 32.47 12.46
CA GLU A 12 -21.73 32.17 13.68
C GLU A 12 -22.33 30.75 13.65
N GLU A 13 -22.88 30.33 12.51
CA GLU A 13 -23.38 28.96 12.33
C GLU A 13 -22.26 27.91 12.48
N THR A 14 -21.09 28.15 11.88
CA THR A 14 -19.96 27.21 11.99
C THR A 14 -19.39 27.12 13.40
N VAL A 15 -19.32 28.25 14.12
CA VAL A 15 -18.81 28.30 15.50
C VAL A 15 -19.79 27.63 16.45
N THR A 16 -21.09 27.87 16.29
CA THR A 16 -22.11 27.20 17.10
C THR A 16 -22.15 25.70 16.86
N ALA A 17 -21.97 25.25 15.61
CA ALA A 17 -21.83 23.83 15.28
C ALA A 17 -20.58 23.22 15.94
N LEU A 18 -19.42 23.86 15.83
CA LEU A 18 -18.17 23.40 16.44
C LEU A 18 -18.33 23.28 17.97
N ARG A 19 -18.91 24.29 18.62
CA ARG A 19 -19.14 24.31 20.07
C ARG A 19 -20.04 23.17 20.54
N LYS A 20 -21.04 22.79 19.75
CA LYS A 20 -21.92 21.64 20.04
C LYS A 20 -21.22 20.30 19.85
N SER A 21 -20.29 20.19 18.90
CA SER A 21 -19.59 18.93 18.62
C SER A 21 -18.53 18.54 19.67
N ILE A 22 -17.98 19.50 20.42
CA ILE A 22 -16.96 19.25 21.45
C ILE A 22 -17.48 18.34 22.58
N PRO A 23 -18.61 18.62 23.26
CA PRO A 23 -19.12 17.75 24.31
C PRO A 23 -19.54 16.36 23.81
N GLU A 24 -19.98 16.25 22.55
CA GLU A 24 -20.25 14.95 21.93
C GLU A 24 -18.96 14.12 21.79
N LEU A 25 -17.86 14.77 21.35
CA LEU A 25 -16.55 14.14 21.26
C LEU A 25 -16.03 13.69 22.63
N ASP A 26 -16.17 14.53 23.66
CA ASP A 26 -15.79 14.19 25.03
C ASP A 26 -16.58 12.98 25.55
N SER A 27 -17.88 12.90 25.26
CA SER A 27 -18.70 11.75 25.64
C SER A 27 -18.23 10.45 24.97
N VAL A 28 -17.86 10.49 23.70
CA VAL A 28 -17.36 9.32 22.96
C VAL A 28 -15.98 8.88 23.46
N LEU A 29 -15.11 9.83 23.82
CA LEU A 29 -13.75 9.55 24.27
C LEU A 29 -13.63 9.29 25.78
N ALA A 30 -14.65 9.62 26.58
CA ALA A 30 -14.65 9.44 28.03
C ALA A 30 -14.26 8.02 28.50
N PRO A 31 -14.74 6.92 27.88
CA PRO A 31 -14.34 5.56 28.26
C PRO A 31 -12.84 5.27 28.06
N LEU A 32 -12.18 5.99 27.14
CA LEU A 32 -10.78 5.80 26.78
C LEU A 32 -9.82 6.72 27.56
N ILE A 33 -10.25 7.93 27.90
CA ILE A 33 -9.39 8.97 28.52
C ILE A 33 -9.51 8.95 30.06
N GLY A 34 -10.49 8.24 30.61
CA GLY A 34 -10.66 8.08 32.06
C GLY A 34 -11.10 9.35 32.80
N SER A 35 -11.59 10.35 32.08
CA SER A 35 -12.19 11.55 32.67
C SER A 35 -13.54 11.20 33.31
N GLY A 36 -13.50 10.68 34.55
CA GLY A 36 -14.67 10.46 35.40
C GLY A 36 -15.36 9.09 35.31
N SER A 37 -14.95 8.20 34.41
CA SER A 37 -15.47 6.81 34.37
C SER A 37 -14.66 5.91 35.32
N LYS A 38 -15.34 5.22 36.24
CA LYS A 38 -14.73 4.21 37.13
C LYS A 38 -14.23 2.97 36.37
N ASN A 39 -14.56 2.87 35.08
CA ASN A 39 -14.17 1.80 34.18
C ASN A 39 -13.28 2.42 33.09
N VAL A 40 -12.01 2.66 33.43
CA VAL A 40 -11.00 3.15 32.48
C VAL A 40 -10.42 1.93 31.79
N VAL A 41 -10.71 1.75 30.51
CA VAL A 41 -10.10 0.68 29.72
C VAL A 41 -8.77 1.20 29.19
N THR A 42 -7.68 0.63 29.68
CA THR A 42 -6.34 1.02 29.20
C THR A 42 -6.09 0.48 27.80
N LEU A 43 -5.20 1.13 27.05
CA LEU A 43 -4.83 0.64 25.73
C LEU A 43 -4.24 -0.78 25.80
N ASP A 44 -3.44 -1.07 26.84
CA ASP A 44 -2.85 -2.39 27.04
C ASP A 44 -3.92 -3.46 27.31
N GLU A 45 -4.90 -3.18 28.17
CA GLU A 45 -6.04 -4.06 28.42
C GLU A 45 -6.89 -4.31 27.16
N LEU A 46 -7.08 -3.28 26.33
CA LEU A 46 -7.80 -3.41 25.07
C LEU A 46 -7.01 -4.22 24.02
N LEU A 47 -5.69 -4.13 24.04
CA LEU A 47 -4.81 -4.93 23.18
C LEU A 47 -4.72 -6.39 23.66
N GLU A 48 -4.74 -6.62 24.96
CA GLU A 48 -4.75 -7.96 25.54
C GLU A 48 -6.08 -8.69 25.29
N SER A 49 -7.21 -7.98 25.42
CA SER A 49 -8.55 -8.52 25.18
C SER A 49 -8.87 -8.78 23.71
N THR A 50 -8.21 -8.11 22.77
CA THR A 50 -8.38 -8.36 21.34
C THR A 50 -7.54 -9.57 20.92
N VAL A 51 -8.18 -10.68 20.54
CA VAL A 51 -7.48 -11.95 20.28
C VAL A 51 -6.86 -12.01 18.86
N ASP A 52 -7.53 -11.48 17.83
CA ASP A 52 -7.00 -11.49 16.47
C ASP A 52 -5.95 -10.37 16.29
N PRO A 53 -4.70 -10.69 15.88
CA PRO A 53 -3.70 -9.68 15.55
C PRO A 53 -4.16 -8.68 14.48
N LEU A 54 -5.07 -9.08 13.59
CA LEU A 54 -5.63 -8.17 12.61
C LEU A 54 -6.54 -7.11 13.24
N ASP A 55 -7.33 -7.50 14.24
CA ASP A 55 -8.22 -6.59 14.95
C ASP A 55 -7.44 -5.64 15.87
N ARG A 56 -6.35 -6.12 16.49
CA ARG A 56 -5.36 -5.26 17.17
C ARG A 56 -4.82 -4.18 16.25
N ALA A 57 -4.42 -4.55 15.04
CA ALA A 57 -3.87 -3.60 14.08
C ALA A 57 -4.91 -2.54 13.66
N LYS A 58 -6.17 -2.95 13.43
CA LYS A 58 -7.27 -2.01 13.14
C LYS A 58 -7.49 -1.02 14.26
N LEU A 59 -7.51 -1.52 15.50
CA LEU A 59 -7.70 -0.70 16.69
C LEU A 59 -6.61 0.37 16.81
N ILE A 60 -5.32 -0.02 16.77
CA ILE A 60 -4.19 0.91 16.90
C ILE A 60 -4.19 1.96 15.79
N VAL A 61 -4.44 1.54 14.54
CA VAL A 61 -4.45 2.48 13.41
C VAL A 61 -5.62 3.46 13.50
N SER A 62 -6.79 3.00 13.96
CA SER A 62 -7.98 3.85 14.16
C SER A 62 -7.77 4.84 15.30
N LEU A 63 -7.20 4.40 16.42
CA LEU A 63 -6.87 5.26 17.55
C LEU A 63 -5.83 6.32 17.17
N GLY A 64 -4.78 5.93 16.45
CA GLY A 64 -3.79 6.86 15.93
C GLY A 64 -4.38 7.91 14.98
N PHE A 65 -5.36 7.51 14.15
CA PHE A 65 -6.10 8.44 13.29
C PHE A 65 -7.00 9.39 14.08
N ALA A 66 -7.68 8.92 15.11
CA ALA A 66 -8.51 9.76 15.98
C ALA A 66 -7.68 10.85 16.68
N LEU A 67 -6.56 10.46 17.30
CA LEU A 67 -5.64 11.39 17.96
C LEU A 67 -5.07 12.43 16.97
N HIS A 68 -4.66 11.97 15.79
CA HIS A 68 -4.16 12.86 14.75
C HIS A 68 -5.24 13.85 14.28
N SER A 69 -6.48 13.40 14.13
CA SER A 69 -7.62 14.24 13.74
C SER A 69 -7.91 15.33 14.77
N CYS A 70 -7.89 14.99 16.07
CA CYS A 70 -8.05 15.95 17.16
C CYS A 70 -6.92 17.00 17.16
N LEU A 71 -5.67 16.55 16.99
CA LEU A 71 -4.52 17.46 16.89
C LEU A 71 -4.62 18.38 15.66
N HIS A 72 -5.03 17.83 14.52
CA HIS A 72 -5.23 18.60 13.29
C HIS A 72 -6.31 19.68 13.48
N ALA A 73 -7.44 19.33 14.10
CA ALA A 73 -8.50 20.27 14.44
C ALA A 73 -8.00 21.38 15.39
N PHE A 74 -7.27 21.02 16.45
CA PHE A 74 -6.68 21.96 17.39
C PHE A 74 -5.76 22.97 16.70
N LEU A 75 -4.87 22.51 15.81
CA LEU A 75 -3.93 23.39 15.12
C LEU A 75 -4.65 24.35 14.16
N ARG A 76 -5.73 23.90 13.51
CA ARG A 76 -6.57 24.77 12.66
C ARG A 76 -7.30 25.85 13.45
N VAL A 77 -7.82 25.52 14.64
CA VAL A 77 -8.47 26.51 15.52
C VAL A 77 -7.46 27.58 15.99
N ASN A 78 -6.20 27.20 16.20
CA ASN A 78 -5.12 28.13 16.55
C ASN A 78 -4.55 28.91 15.35
N GLY A 79 -5.14 28.78 14.16
CA GLY A 79 -4.69 29.48 12.94
C GLY A 79 -3.35 28.99 12.38
N GLN A 80 -2.87 27.81 12.78
CA GLN A 80 -1.64 27.22 12.26
C GLN A 80 -1.92 26.54 10.91
N ASP A 81 -1.04 26.76 9.92
CA ASP A 81 -1.15 26.09 8.62
C ASP A 81 -0.76 24.60 8.74
N THR A 82 -1.76 23.74 8.56
CA THR A 82 -1.59 22.28 8.59
C THR A 82 -1.28 21.71 7.21
N SER A 83 -1.19 22.56 6.18
CA SER A 83 -1.03 22.17 4.80
C SER A 83 0.42 21.93 4.37
N ALA A 84 1.45 22.47 5.03
CA ALA A 84 2.84 22.21 4.62
C ALA A 84 3.67 21.50 5.70
N GLY A 85 3.05 21.19 6.84
CA GLY A 85 3.75 20.74 8.04
C GLY A 85 3.91 19.22 8.20
N PRO A 86 4.58 18.80 9.31
CA PRO A 86 4.76 17.38 9.68
C PRO A 86 3.45 16.61 9.84
N ILE A 87 2.33 17.33 10.04
CA ILE A 87 0.98 16.78 10.13
C ILE A 87 0.59 16.07 8.83
N LYS A 88 0.94 16.61 7.67
CA LYS A 88 0.68 15.94 6.38
C LYS A 88 1.43 14.63 6.26
N ALA A 89 2.68 14.57 6.72
CA ALA A 89 3.46 13.35 6.74
C ALA A 89 2.79 12.27 7.62
N GLN A 90 2.17 12.67 8.75
CA GLN A 90 1.42 11.75 9.60
C GLN A 90 0.14 11.23 8.92
N VAL A 91 -0.58 12.07 8.15
CA VAL A 91 -1.72 11.61 7.34
C VAL A 91 -1.28 10.56 6.33
N GLU A 92 -0.19 10.82 5.61
CA GLU A 92 0.35 9.87 4.63
C GLU A 92 0.80 8.57 5.30
N ARG A 93 1.43 8.69 6.47
CA ARG A 93 1.79 7.54 7.31
C ARG A 93 0.57 6.70 7.69
N LEU A 94 -0.52 7.32 8.14
CA LEU A 94 -1.76 6.63 8.48
C LEU A 94 -2.40 5.95 7.26
N LYS A 95 -2.44 6.61 6.10
CA LYS A 95 -2.92 5.99 4.85
C LYS A 95 -2.13 4.73 4.49
N MET A 96 -0.80 4.79 4.64
CA MET A 96 0.04 3.61 4.43
C MET A 96 -0.31 2.47 5.39
N TYR A 97 -0.57 2.76 6.67
CA TYR A 97 -0.98 1.74 7.64
C TYR A 97 -2.37 1.17 7.35
N PHE A 98 -3.36 1.99 7.01
CA PHE A 98 -4.66 1.51 6.53
C PHE A 98 -4.51 0.61 5.29
N GLY A 99 -3.62 0.96 4.36
CA GLY A 99 -3.29 0.12 3.21
C GLY A 99 -2.70 -1.24 3.61
N LYS A 100 -1.83 -1.29 4.62
CA LYS A 100 -1.26 -2.54 5.16
C LYS A 100 -2.34 -3.42 5.80
N VAL A 101 -3.24 -2.82 6.59
CA VAL A 101 -4.37 -3.53 7.22
C VAL A 101 -5.29 -4.10 6.15
N LYS A 102 -5.70 -3.29 5.16
CA LYS A 102 -6.55 -3.75 4.05
C LYS A 102 -5.92 -4.87 3.23
N LYS A 103 -4.61 -4.81 2.99
CA LYS A 103 -3.86 -5.89 2.32
C LYS A 103 -3.77 -7.16 3.18
N ALA A 104 -3.78 -7.04 4.50
CA ALA A 104 -3.82 -8.19 5.41
C ALA A 104 -5.21 -8.84 5.42
N GLU A 105 -6.28 -8.03 5.45
CA GLU A 105 -7.67 -8.51 5.31
C GLU A 105 -7.87 -9.27 3.99
N SER A 106 -7.45 -8.69 2.87
CA SER A 106 -7.60 -9.33 1.56
C SER A 106 -6.84 -10.65 1.46
N ARG A 107 -5.69 -10.77 2.15
CA ARG A 107 -4.89 -12.00 2.16
C ARG A 107 -5.60 -13.16 2.87
N LYS A 108 -6.38 -12.87 3.91
CA LYS A 108 -7.17 -13.88 4.64
C LYS A 108 -8.30 -14.46 3.77
N SER A 109 -8.76 -13.70 2.76
CA SER A 109 -9.81 -14.10 1.81
C SER A 109 -9.29 -14.73 0.50
N ARG A 110 -7.97 -14.79 0.27
CA ARG A 110 -7.44 -15.35 -0.99
C ARG A 110 -7.57 -16.87 -1.01
N PRO A 111 -7.95 -17.47 -2.16
CA PRO A 111 -7.94 -18.91 -2.31
C PRO A 111 -6.53 -19.44 -2.04
N LYS A 112 -6.43 -20.47 -1.22
CA LYS A 112 -5.16 -21.14 -0.94
C LYS A 112 -4.72 -21.84 -2.22
N THR A 113 -3.51 -21.56 -2.68
CA THR A 113 -2.92 -22.29 -3.80
C THR A 113 -2.58 -23.70 -3.35
N ASP A 114 -3.00 -24.70 -4.12
CA ASP A 114 -2.62 -26.10 -3.88
C ASP A 114 -1.13 -26.28 -4.22
N VAL A 115 -0.34 -26.47 -3.17
CA VAL A 115 1.11 -26.62 -3.25
C VAL A 115 1.48 -27.95 -3.92
N GLU A 116 0.67 -28.99 -3.74
CA GLU A 116 0.91 -30.30 -4.36
C GLU A 116 0.64 -30.24 -5.86
N ALA A 117 -0.48 -29.63 -6.27
CA ALA A 117 -0.77 -29.42 -7.69
C ALA A 117 0.31 -28.56 -8.37
N ALA A 118 0.75 -27.47 -7.73
CA ALA A 118 1.87 -26.67 -8.22
C ALA A 118 3.16 -27.50 -8.35
N GLY A 119 3.44 -28.39 -7.40
CA GLY A 119 4.56 -29.33 -7.46
C GLY A 119 4.49 -30.27 -8.66
N ARG A 120 3.31 -30.82 -8.96
CA ARG A 120 3.08 -31.68 -10.14
C ARG A 120 3.30 -30.92 -11.45
N PHE A 121 2.85 -29.67 -11.55
CA PHE A 121 3.12 -28.83 -12.73
C PHE A 121 4.62 -28.60 -12.95
N ILE A 122 5.37 -28.33 -11.88
CA ILE A 122 6.82 -28.13 -11.96
C ILE A 122 7.52 -29.44 -12.37
N GLN A 123 7.15 -30.56 -11.75
CA GLN A 123 7.74 -31.87 -12.08
C GLN A 123 7.45 -32.29 -13.52
N HIS A 124 6.24 -32.08 -14.02
CA HIS A 124 5.91 -32.37 -15.41
C HIS A 124 6.63 -31.42 -16.38
N ALA A 125 6.79 -30.14 -16.03
CA ALA A 125 7.52 -29.18 -16.85
C ALA A 125 9.03 -29.50 -16.95
N ILE A 126 9.63 -30.05 -15.89
CA ILE A 126 11.06 -30.44 -15.86
C ILE A 126 11.28 -31.86 -16.42
N GLY A 127 10.37 -32.79 -16.13
CA GLY A 127 10.45 -34.19 -16.55
C GLY A 127 10.09 -34.44 -18.01
N SER A 128 9.35 -33.54 -18.67
CA SER A 128 8.99 -33.67 -20.10
C SER A 128 9.97 -32.96 -21.06
N SER A 129 11.00 -32.30 -20.55
CA SER A 129 12.07 -31.69 -21.37
C SER A 129 13.15 -32.68 -21.82
N THR A 130 13.15 -33.93 -21.32
CA THR A 130 14.13 -34.96 -21.70
C THR A 130 13.62 -35.93 -22.77
N ASP A 131 12.31 -35.95 -23.07
CA ASP A 131 11.70 -36.91 -24.01
C ASP A 131 11.02 -36.21 -25.20
N ARG A 132 11.65 -35.18 -25.74
CA ARG A 132 11.37 -34.69 -27.11
C ARG A 132 12.60 -34.86 -27.97
N GLU A 133 13.06 -36.10 -28.09
CA GLU A 133 13.77 -36.52 -29.28
C GLU A 133 12.75 -36.63 -30.42
N ASP A 134 12.63 -35.55 -31.20
CA ASP A 134 12.21 -35.64 -32.58
C ASP A 134 13.26 -36.48 -33.33
N SER A 135 12.95 -37.75 -33.62
CA SER A 135 13.42 -38.44 -34.84
C SER A 135 12.82 -39.84 -34.98
N PRO A 136 12.46 -40.21 -36.22
CA PRO A 136 13.17 -41.33 -36.82
C PRO A 136 14.05 -40.80 -37.96
N ALA A 137 15.35 -41.01 -37.78
CA ALA A 137 16.38 -40.72 -38.75
C ALA A 137 16.26 -41.65 -39.96
N ALA A 138 16.36 -41.07 -41.16
CA ALA A 138 16.90 -41.74 -42.32
C ALA A 138 18.28 -41.13 -42.62
N ASN A 139 19.33 -41.93 -42.38
CA ASN A 139 20.70 -41.94 -42.93
C ASN A 139 21.30 -40.63 -43.50
N HIS A 140 22.49 -40.24 -43.03
CA HIS A 140 23.78 -40.61 -43.67
C HIS A 140 24.96 -39.85 -43.02
N ASP A 141 25.92 -40.65 -42.52
CA ASP A 141 27.38 -40.50 -42.63
C ASP A 141 28.16 -39.35 -41.95
N SER A 142 29.22 -39.85 -41.32
CA SER A 142 30.33 -39.26 -40.58
C SER A 142 31.16 -38.21 -41.32
N SER A 143 31.60 -37.17 -40.60
CA SER A 143 32.96 -36.61 -40.74
C SER A 143 33.25 -35.46 -39.74
N ALA A 144 34.41 -35.57 -39.09
CA ALA A 144 35.28 -34.50 -38.58
C ALA A 144 34.93 -33.74 -37.28
N ARG A 145 35.46 -34.28 -36.17
CA ARG A 145 36.46 -33.71 -35.22
C ARG A 145 36.33 -32.28 -34.62
N PRO A 146 36.97 -32.06 -33.44
CA PRO A 146 36.53 -31.12 -32.40
C PRO A 146 37.44 -29.90 -32.22
N SER A 147 36.96 -28.90 -31.48
CA SER A 147 37.76 -27.85 -30.82
C SER A 147 36.92 -27.27 -29.67
N SER A 148 37.26 -27.55 -28.41
CA SER A 148 38.04 -26.66 -27.52
C SER A 148 37.39 -25.26 -27.39
N SER A 149 37.08 -24.70 -26.22
CA SER A 149 37.83 -24.73 -24.97
C SER A 149 37.04 -23.96 -23.91
N SER A 150 36.89 -24.58 -22.74
CA SER A 150 37.15 -24.04 -21.39
C SER A 150 36.80 -22.59 -21.01
N SER A 151 36.07 -22.50 -19.89
CA SER A 151 36.37 -21.68 -18.68
C SER A 151 36.25 -20.15 -18.83
N SER A 152 35.77 -19.36 -17.89
CA SER A 152 35.63 -19.49 -16.43
C SER A 152 34.85 -18.28 -15.90
N SER A 153 34.05 -18.53 -14.87
CA SER A 153 33.92 -17.74 -13.63
C SER A 153 34.18 -16.22 -13.63
N GLY A 154 33.21 -15.47 -13.09
CA GLY A 154 33.55 -14.45 -12.08
C GLY A 154 32.87 -13.07 -12.16
N LYS A 155 31.76 -12.95 -11.43
CA LYS A 155 31.57 -11.99 -10.32
C LYS A 155 31.55 -10.45 -10.57
N GLN A 156 30.42 -9.87 -10.11
CA GLN A 156 30.24 -8.60 -9.38
C GLN A 156 29.92 -7.25 -10.07
N ARG A 157 28.85 -6.65 -9.52
CA ARG A 157 28.64 -5.23 -9.12
C ARG A 157 28.24 -4.16 -10.17
N GLU A 158 26.99 -3.71 -9.99
CA GLU A 158 26.57 -2.33 -9.65
C GLU A 158 27.07 -1.15 -10.50
N SER A 159 26.15 -0.51 -11.23
CA SER A 159 25.78 0.92 -11.13
C SER A 159 24.97 1.37 -12.36
N SER A 160 23.94 2.17 -12.14
CA SER A 160 23.25 2.96 -13.17
C SER A 160 24.04 4.23 -13.49
N PRO A 161 23.91 4.79 -14.71
CA PRO A 161 23.25 6.11 -14.80
C PRO A 161 22.41 6.37 -16.08
N THR A 162 21.37 7.19 -15.88
CA THR A 162 20.73 8.23 -16.71
C THR A 162 20.73 8.24 -18.26
N SER A 163 19.50 8.49 -18.77
CA SER A 163 19.08 9.38 -19.88
C SER A 163 19.41 9.03 -21.34
N GLY A 164 18.37 8.97 -22.19
CA GLY A 164 18.53 8.99 -23.65
C GLY A 164 17.22 8.71 -24.42
N THR A 165 16.45 9.76 -24.65
CA THR A 165 15.31 9.85 -25.57
C THR A 165 15.59 9.22 -26.94
N SER A 166 14.69 8.38 -27.44
CA SER A 166 14.60 8.09 -28.89
C SER A 166 13.18 7.76 -29.30
N GLN A 167 12.54 8.78 -29.88
CA GLN A 167 11.31 8.65 -30.66
C GLN A 167 11.56 7.70 -31.84
N ARG A 168 10.76 6.63 -31.96
CA ARG A 168 10.65 5.86 -33.20
C ARG A 168 9.47 6.36 -34.02
N HIS A 169 9.82 6.98 -35.14
CA HIS A 169 8.95 7.37 -36.24
C HIS A 169 8.12 6.16 -36.75
N ARG A 170 6.79 6.34 -36.86
CA ARG A 170 5.91 5.46 -37.65
C ARG A 170 5.87 5.98 -39.10
N PRO A 171 6.03 5.15 -40.15
CA PRO A 171 5.77 5.58 -41.52
C PRO A 171 4.27 5.51 -41.84
N ALA A 172 3.83 6.48 -42.64
CA ALA A 172 2.45 6.71 -43.04
C ALA A 172 1.95 5.74 -44.13
N PHE A 173 0.73 5.24 -43.96
CA PHE A 173 -0.01 4.43 -44.93
C PHE A 173 -0.76 5.35 -45.90
N LYS A 174 -0.51 5.24 -47.21
CA LYS A 174 -1.27 5.93 -48.28
C LYS A 174 -2.14 4.90 -49.03
N PRO A 175 -3.43 5.19 -49.28
CA PRO A 175 -4.29 4.31 -50.07
C PRO A 175 -4.11 4.62 -51.56
N ARG A 176 -3.97 3.58 -52.39
CA ARG A 176 -4.16 3.67 -53.84
C ARG A 176 -5.52 3.10 -54.20
N GLY A 177 -6.45 3.98 -54.53
CA GLY A 177 -7.57 3.63 -55.39
C GLY A 177 -7.15 3.76 -56.85
N ARG A 178 -7.68 2.89 -57.72
CA ARG A 178 -8.55 3.26 -58.86
C ARG A 178 -8.71 2.10 -59.84
N ARG A 179 -9.95 2.05 -60.35
CA ARG A 179 -10.48 1.39 -61.55
C ARG A 179 -10.83 -0.08 -61.40
#